data_AF-A0A2K8XUG4-F1
#
_entry.id   AF-A0A2K8XUG4-F1
#
_cell.length_a   1.000
_cell.length_b   1.000
_cell.length_c   1.000
_cell.angle_alpha   90.00
_cell.angle_beta   90.00
_cell.angle_gamma   90.00
#
_symmetry.space_group_name_H-M   'P 1'
#
loop_
_entity.id
_entity.type
_entity.pdbx_description
1 polymer ?
#
loop_
_entity_poly.entity_id
_entity_poly.type
_entity_poly.pdbx_seq_one_letter_code
_entity_poly.pdbx_strand_id
1 'polypeptide(L)'
;MTVDILSSIKGAKPSESVNKLFDVIKNANQNNNATHTVHNNVVFLSDLREDVVIESASLEKEIIRENFPREKNGFLVVAKVIED
;
A
#
# COMPACT_ATOMS: atom_id res chain seq x y z
N MET A 1 16.88 -40.70 -8.93
CA MET A 1 15.47 -40.89 -9.36
C MET A 1 15.43 -40.80 -10.86
N THR A 2 14.87 -41.81 -11.55
CA THR A 2 14.70 -41.76 -13.00
C THR A 2 13.56 -40.82 -13.36
N VAL A 3 13.60 -40.24 -14.56
CA VAL A 3 12.58 -39.30 -15.06
C VAL A 3 11.18 -39.92 -15.03
N ASP A 4 11.08 -41.23 -15.24
CA ASP A 4 9.82 -42.00 -15.21
C ASP A 4 9.16 -42.01 -13.82
N ILE A 5 9.96 -42.03 -12.74
CA ILE A 5 9.48 -41.97 -11.36
C ILE A 5 8.91 -40.57 -11.06
N LEU A 6 9.57 -39.51 -11.54
CA LEU A 6 9.10 -38.13 -11.36
C LEU A 6 7.84 -37.83 -12.19
N SER A 7 7.77 -38.37 -13.40
CA SER A 7 6.58 -38.27 -14.28
C SER A 7 5.34 -38.86 -13.62
N SER A 8 5.50 -40.00 -12.93
CA SER A 8 4.41 -40.70 -12.24
C SER A 8 3.83 -39.93 -11.04
N ILE A 9 4.57 -38.98 -10.47
CA ILE A 9 4.14 -38.18 -9.29
C ILE A 9 3.31 -36.96 -9.73
N LYS A 10 3.46 -36.48 -10.97
CA LYS A 10 2.79 -35.27 -11.48
C LYS A 10 1.25 -35.38 -11.57
N GLY A 11 0.70 -36.60 -11.51
CA GLY A 11 -0.75 -36.87 -11.52
C GLY A 11 -1.26 -37.69 -10.32
N ALA A 12 -0.40 -37.98 -9.34
CA ALA A 12 -0.79 -38.75 -8.17
C ALA A 12 -1.68 -37.90 -7.25
N LYS A 13 -2.77 -38.48 -6.73
CA LYS A 13 -3.60 -37.80 -5.74
C LYS A 13 -2.76 -37.54 -4.48
N PRO A 14 -2.76 -36.30 -3.95
CA PRO A 14 -2.02 -35.99 -2.74
C PRO A 14 -2.52 -36.85 -1.58
N SER A 15 -1.60 -37.27 -0.72
CA SER A 15 -1.92 -38.06 0.47
C SER A 15 -2.79 -37.26 1.44
N GLU A 16 -3.85 -37.88 1.96
CA GLU A 16 -4.75 -37.27 2.94
C GLU A 16 -3.99 -36.80 4.19
N SER A 17 -2.97 -37.55 4.61
CA SER A 17 -2.11 -37.19 5.74
C SER A 17 -1.28 -35.93 5.49
N VAL A 18 -0.88 -35.70 4.23
CA VAL A 18 -0.12 -34.51 3.84
C VAL A 18 -1.03 -33.28 3.84
N ASN A 19 -2.27 -33.42 3.34
CA ASN A 19 -3.26 -32.33 3.41
C ASN A 19 -3.59 -31.96 4.86
N LYS A 20 -3.78 -32.95 5.74
CA LYS A 20 -4.00 -32.71 7.18
C LYS A 20 -2.82 -31.99 7.84
N LEU A 21 -1.59 -32.32 7.46
CA LEU A 21 -0.40 -31.60 7.95
C LEU A 21 -0.41 -30.13 7.53
N PHE A 22 -0.74 -29.85 6.27
CA PHE A 22 -0.87 -28.47 5.78
C PHE A 22 -1.97 -27.69 6.49
N ASP A 23 -3.11 -28.32 6.78
CA ASP A 23 -4.20 -27.69 7.54
C ASP A 23 -3.79 -27.39 8.98
N VAL A 24 -3.05 -28.28 9.65
CA VAL A 24 -2.52 -28.05 11.00
C VAL A 24 -1.52 -26.89 11.00
N ILE A 25 -0.58 -26.87 10.04
CA ILE A 25 0.42 -25.79 9.92
C ILE A 25 -0.27 -24.44 9.68
N LYS A 26 -1.27 -24.40 8.79
CA LYS A 26 -2.05 -23.19 8.49
C LYS A 26 -2.72 -22.59 9.74
N ASN A 27 -3.12 -23.44 10.67
CA ASN A 27 -3.83 -23.04 11.89
C ASN A 27 -2.94 -22.97 13.13
N ALA A 28 -1.64 -23.30 13.04
CA ALA A 28 -0.75 -23.42 14.18
C ALA A 28 -0.40 -22.07 14.86
N ASN A 29 -0.56 -20.95 14.14
CA ASN A 29 -0.18 -19.62 14.64
C ASN A 29 -1.35 -18.63 14.61
N GLN A 30 -2.36 -18.89 15.44
CA GLN A 30 -3.49 -17.97 15.66
C GLN A 30 -3.22 -16.94 16.77
N ASN A 31 -2.08 -17.04 17.48
CA ASN A 31 -1.70 -16.07 18.51
C ASN A 31 -1.01 -14.85 17.87
N ASN A 32 -1.82 -13.95 17.30
CA ASN A 32 -1.44 -12.59 16.89
C ASN A 32 -1.17 -11.65 18.10
N ASN A 33 -0.62 -12.16 19.20
CA ASN A 33 -0.28 -11.37 20.37
C ASN A 33 1.19 -10.90 20.33
N ALA A 34 1.76 -10.80 19.13
CA ALA A 34 3.02 -10.10 18.92
C ALA A 34 2.76 -8.58 18.92
N THR A 35 2.61 -8.03 20.12
CA THR A 35 2.95 -6.63 20.49
C THR A 35 2.82 -5.60 19.36
N HIS A 36 1.59 -5.18 19.04
CA HIS A 36 1.33 -4.00 18.20
C HIS A 36 1.56 -2.71 19.00
N THR A 37 2.81 -2.42 19.35
CA THR A 37 3.21 -1.14 19.97
C THR A 37 4.34 -0.47 19.20
N VAL A 38 4.49 -0.79 17.91
CA VAL A 38 5.46 -0.16 16.99
C VAL A 38 4.76 0.40 15.74
N HIS A 39 3.50 0.85 15.87
CA HIS A 39 2.67 1.39 14.77
C HIS A 39 2.50 2.91 14.87
N ASN A 40 3.49 3.66 15.32
CA ASN A 40 3.28 5.11 15.48
C ASN A 40 3.06 5.84 14.14
N ASN A 41 3.54 5.28 13.01
CA ASN A 41 3.48 5.94 11.69
C ASN A 41 3.00 5.00 10.55
N VAL A 42 2.15 4.00 10.82
CA VAL A 42 1.62 3.12 9.76
C VAL A 42 0.21 3.56 9.39
N VAL A 43 -0.05 3.72 8.09
CA VAL A 43 -1.35 4.12 7.53
C VAL A 43 -2.09 2.86 7.05
N PHE A 44 -3.38 2.74 7.33
CA PHE A 44 -4.17 1.62 6.82
C PHE A 44 -4.51 1.84 5.34
N LEU A 45 -4.72 0.75 4.58
CA LEU A 45 -5.11 0.84 3.17
C LEU A 45 -6.43 1.62 2.98
N SER A 46 -7.33 1.56 3.96
CA SER A 46 -8.58 2.33 3.99
C SER A 46 -8.38 3.84 4.05
N ASP A 47 -7.22 4.30 4.53
CA ASP A 47 -6.94 5.72 4.74
C ASP A 47 -6.16 6.31 3.55
N LEU A 48 -5.79 5.48 2.57
CA LEU A 48 -5.13 5.92 1.34
C LEU A 48 -6.16 6.38 0.31
N ARG A 49 -5.91 7.55 -0.28
CA ARG A 49 -6.67 8.04 -1.44
C ARG A 49 -6.30 7.21 -2.67
N GLU A 50 -7.26 7.01 -3.57
CA GLU A 50 -7.02 6.43 -4.89
C GLU A 50 -6.03 7.25 -5.72
N ASP A 51 -5.20 6.57 -6.52
CA ASP A 51 -4.23 7.19 -7.42
C ASP A 51 -4.91 7.66 -8.72
N VAL A 52 -5.72 8.71 -8.58
CA VAL A 52 -6.46 9.33 -9.68
C VAL A 52 -6.21 10.83 -9.75
N VAL A 53 -6.12 11.33 -10.98
CA VAL A 53 -5.98 12.76 -11.29
C VAL A 53 -7.32 13.44 -11.06
N ILE A 54 -7.33 14.49 -10.24
CA ILE A 54 -8.50 15.33 -9.98
C ILE A 54 -8.12 16.75 -10.37
N GLU A 55 -8.71 17.26 -11.45
CA GLU A 55 -8.47 18.61 -11.94
C GLU A 55 -9.31 19.64 -11.16
N SER A 56 -8.69 20.73 -10.72
CA SER A 56 -9.42 21.85 -10.11
C SER A 56 -10.22 22.63 -11.15
N ALA A 57 -11.40 23.11 -10.76
CA ALA A 57 -12.24 23.94 -11.63
C ALA A 57 -11.56 25.29 -11.95
N SER A 58 -11.92 25.89 -13.08
CA SER A 58 -11.41 27.21 -13.48
C SER A 58 -11.71 28.29 -12.43
N LEU A 59 -12.93 28.28 -11.89
CA LEU A 59 -13.37 29.19 -10.84
C LEU A 59 -12.54 29.05 -9.56
N GLU A 60 -12.21 27.82 -9.17
CA GLU A 60 -11.40 27.57 -7.98
C GLU A 60 -9.97 28.12 -8.14
N LYS A 61 -9.36 27.91 -9.32
CA LYS A 61 -8.05 28.47 -9.66
C LYS A 61 -8.05 30.00 -9.68
N GLU A 62 -9.18 30.62 -10.03
CA GLU A 62 -9.36 32.08 -9.98
C GLU A 62 -9.47 32.59 -8.54
N ILE A 63 -10.36 32.01 -7.73
CA ILE A 63 -10.54 32.37 -6.32
C ILE A 63 -9.21 32.26 -5.55
N ILE A 64 -8.44 31.19 -5.77
CA ILE A 64 -7.13 31.03 -5.11
C ILE A 64 -6.20 32.20 -5.42
N ARG A 65 -6.12 32.61 -6.69
CA ARG A 65 -5.23 33.69 -7.14
C ARG A 65 -5.67 35.05 -6.60
N GLU A 66 -6.98 35.30 -6.55
CA GLU A 66 -7.55 36.52 -5.95
C GLU A 66 -7.16 36.68 -4.47
N ASN A 67 -6.92 35.56 -3.77
CA ASN A 67 -6.53 35.55 -2.36
C ASN A 67 -5.02 35.65 -2.13
N PHE A 68 -4.18 35.77 -3.17
CA PHE A 68 -2.74 35.92 -3.00
C PHE A 68 -2.40 37.29 -2.39
N PRO A 69 -1.68 37.36 -1.25
CA PRO A 69 -1.24 38.63 -0.69
C PRO A 69 -0.36 39.46 -1.64
N ARG A 70 0.43 38.77 -2.47
CA ARG A 70 1.25 39.35 -3.52
C ARG A 70 1.28 38.39 -4.70
N GLU A 71 0.81 38.84 -5.85
CA GLU A 71 0.77 38.06 -7.09
C GLU A 71 1.73 38.64 -8.13
N LYS A 72 2.31 37.76 -8.94
CA LYS A 72 3.02 38.13 -10.17
C LYS A 72 2.89 37.01 -11.20
N ASN A 73 2.32 37.30 -12.36
CA ASN A 73 2.22 36.39 -13.51
C ASN A 73 1.57 35.04 -13.18
N GLY A 74 0.57 35.01 -12.30
CA GLY A 74 -0.12 33.82 -11.84
C GLY A 74 0.53 33.13 -10.64
N PHE A 75 1.64 33.64 -10.13
CA PHE A 75 2.38 33.04 -9.02
C PHE A 75 2.25 33.86 -7.73
N LEU A 76 2.15 33.16 -6.59
CA LEU A 76 2.28 33.75 -5.26
C LEU A 76 3.74 34.16 -5.03
N VAL A 77 3.95 35.44 -4.70
CA VAL A 77 5.30 35.99 -4.46
C VAL A 77 5.61 35.96 -2.97
N VAL A 78 6.67 35.26 -2.61
CA VAL A 78 7.19 35.17 -1.24
C VAL A 78 8.63 35.67 -1.17
N ALA A 79 9.09 36.01 0.04
CA ALA A 79 10.49 36.30 0.26
C ALA A 79 11.34 35.05 0.00
N LYS A 80 12.49 35.21 -0.66
CA LYS A 80 13.44 34.12 -0.83
C LYS A 80 14.00 33.77 0.55
N VAL A 81 13.82 32.51 0.96
CA VAL A 81 14.48 32.00 2.16
C VAL A 81 15.98 31.93 1.87
N ILE A 82 16.75 32.61 2.71
CA ILE A 82 18.20 32.47 2.79
C ILE A 82 18.50 31.91 4.18
N GLU A 83 19.34 30.88 4.23
CA GLU A 83 19.88 30.34 5.48
C GLU A 83 21.15 31.13 5.82
N ASP A 84 21.36 31.42 7.12
CA ASP A 84 22.55 32.15 7.63
C ASP A 84 23.85 31.33 7.46
#